data_AF-A0A139JVN4-F1
#
_entry.id   AF-A0A139JVN4-F1
#
_cell.length_a   1.000
_cell.length_b   1.000
_cell.length_c   1.000
_cell.angle_alpha   90.00
_cell.angle_beta   90.00
_cell.angle_gamma   90.00
#
_symmetry.space_group_name_H-M   'P 1'
#
loop_
_entity.id
_entity.type
_entity.pdbx_description
1 polymer ?
#
loop_
_entity_poly.entity_id
_entity_poly.type
_entity_poly.pdbx_seq_one_letter_code
_entity_poly.pdbx_strand_id
1 'polypeptide(L)'
;MLDSQYIRYDATRNRKISVQYQDFFDETAMQDVVYFGLRIYTRNDSVAEIFGVETAKDDAVVRVAHLEALRRGDHVFFMEFGRHSGEWFRLHQTRPTRSWDSACCGICIVPRDKWLDAMPRKTYAKTFVFKTLCNAFNERVTGILNGWIYEAIVTFEDGDSFSMANFLSPEEALECAMSEYPDIKYSEWDFECEQVYRLATKTTSLAA
;
A
#
# COMPACT_ATOMS: atom_id res chain seq x y z
N MET A 1 -7.21 3.87 15.07
CA MET A 1 -7.76 2.51 15.21
C MET A 1 -8.88 2.38 14.19
N LEU A 2 -8.82 1.39 13.32
CA LEU A 2 -9.91 1.06 12.41
C LEU A 2 -11.10 0.51 13.20
N ASP A 3 -12.26 0.43 12.55
CA ASP A 3 -13.50 0.00 13.17
C ASP A 3 -13.37 -1.44 13.72
N SER A 4 -14.04 -1.67 14.85
CA SER A 4 -14.19 -2.96 15.54
C SER A 4 -14.64 -4.10 14.62
N GLN A 5 -15.26 -3.77 13.49
CA GLN A 5 -15.67 -4.73 12.48
C GLN A 5 -14.53 -5.54 11.84
N TYR A 6 -13.27 -5.08 11.94
CA TYR A 6 -12.10 -5.81 11.44
C TYR A 6 -11.28 -6.51 12.54
N ILE A 7 -11.91 -6.77 13.68
CA ILE A 7 -11.34 -7.59 14.74
C ILE A 7 -12.00 -8.96 14.73
N ARG A 8 -11.20 -10.01 14.82
CA ARG A 8 -11.66 -11.40 15.01
C ARG A 8 -10.97 -12.02 16.20
N TYR A 9 -11.66 -12.93 16.86
CA TYR A 9 -11.18 -13.70 17.99
C TYR A 9 -11.30 -15.19 17.69
N ASP A 10 -10.48 -15.98 18.38
CA ASP A 10 -10.78 -17.39 18.53
C ASP A 10 -11.87 -17.61 19.59
N ALA A 11 -12.38 -18.84 19.68
CA ALA A 11 -13.48 -19.16 20.60
C ALA A 11 -13.14 -18.90 22.08
N THR A 12 -11.85 -18.88 22.44
CA THR A 12 -11.39 -18.63 23.82
C THR A 12 -11.14 -17.17 24.14
N ARG A 13 -11.13 -16.30 23.11
CA ARG A 13 -10.71 -14.89 23.17
C ARG A 13 -9.26 -14.66 23.60
N ASN A 14 -8.43 -15.69 23.62
CA ASN A 14 -7.03 -15.53 23.94
C ASN A 14 -6.18 -15.17 22.72
N ARG A 15 -6.69 -15.44 21.51
CA ARG A 15 -6.05 -15.04 20.25
C ARG A 15 -6.95 -14.12 19.48
N LYS A 16 -6.35 -13.18 18.74
CA LYS A 16 -7.09 -12.23 17.93
C LYS A 16 -6.37 -11.85 16.65
N ILE A 17 -7.15 -11.51 15.63
CA ILE A 17 -6.71 -10.75 14.47
C ILE A 17 -7.27 -9.34 14.64
N SER A 18 -6.45 -8.32 14.44
CA SER A 18 -6.90 -6.94 14.31
C SER A 18 -6.26 -6.30 13.10
N VAL A 19 -7.07 -5.69 12.23
CA VAL A 19 -6.58 -4.91 11.10
C VAL A 19 -6.36 -3.46 11.52
N GLN A 20 -5.22 -2.90 11.11
CA GLN A 20 -4.86 -1.52 11.34
C GLN A 20 -4.14 -0.92 10.13
N TYR A 21 -3.90 0.39 10.16
CA TYR A 21 -2.97 1.00 9.21
C TYR A 21 -1.56 0.54 9.55
N GLN A 22 -0.79 0.20 8.52
CA GLN A 22 0.61 -0.17 8.64
C GLN A 22 1.42 1.03 9.15
N ASP A 23 2.33 0.78 10.09
CA ASP A 23 3.16 1.81 10.73
C ASP A 23 4.58 1.93 10.13
N PHE A 24 4.98 0.98 9.29
CA PHE A 24 6.22 1.01 8.53
C PHE A 24 5.99 1.26 7.03
N PHE A 25 7.04 1.65 6.34
CA PHE A 25 7.00 1.99 4.92
C PHE A 25 6.76 0.76 4.02
N ASP A 26 5.84 0.88 3.06
CA ASP A 26 5.54 -0.17 2.07
C ASP A 26 6.52 -0.08 0.89
N GLU A 27 7.40 -1.07 0.79
CA GLU A 27 8.44 -1.14 -0.24
C GLU A 27 7.97 -1.79 -1.55
N THR A 28 6.71 -2.19 -1.69
CA THR A 28 6.20 -2.95 -2.85
C THR A 28 6.48 -2.23 -4.16
N ALA A 29 6.26 -0.91 -4.20
CA ALA A 29 6.53 -0.10 -5.40
C ALA A 29 8.04 -0.05 -5.74
N MET A 30 8.92 -0.01 -4.74
CA MET A 30 10.38 -0.08 -4.95
C MET A 30 10.78 -1.46 -5.50
N GLN A 31 10.22 -2.53 -4.93
CA GLN A 31 10.48 -3.90 -5.37
C GLN A 31 10.04 -4.12 -6.82
N ASP A 32 8.88 -3.58 -7.21
CA ASP A 32 8.40 -3.62 -8.58
C ASP A 32 9.28 -2.83 -9.56
N VAL A 33 9.84 -1.68 -9.14
CA VAL A 33 10.83 -0.94 -9.93
C VAL A 33 12.05 -1.80 -10.24
N VAL A 34 12.56 -2.52 -9.23
CA VAL A 34 13.69 -3.44 -9.41
C VAL A 34 13.30 -4.64 -10.27
N TYR A 35 12.16 -5.27 -9.98
CA TYR A 35 11.68 -6.47 -10.66
C TYR A 35 11.49 -6.24 -12.16
N PHE A 36 10.80 -5.16 -12.55
CA PHE A 36 10.58 -4.84 -13.96
C PHE A 36 11.77 -4.10 -14.61
N GLY A 37 12.82 -3.78 -13.84
CA GLY A 37 13.99 -3.01 -14.28
C GLY A 37 13.62 -1.62 -14.81
N LEU A 38 12.68 -0.96 -14.15
CA LEU A 38 12.17 0.36 -14.53
C LEU A 38 13.24 1.43 -14.31
N ARG A 39 13.17 2.50 -15.10
CA ARG A 39 13.92 3.73 -14.83
C ARG A 39 12.92 4.84 -14.54
N ILE A 40 12.88 5.28 -13.29
CA ILE A 40 11.96 6.31 -12.82
C ILE A 40 12.70 7.64 -12.76
N TYR A 41 12.11 8.69 -13.32
CA TYR A 41 12.60 10.06 -13.21
C TYR A 41 11.45 10.95 -12.77
N THR A 42 11.54 11.51 -11.56
CA THR A 42 10.50 12.36 -10.98
C THR A 42 11.11 13.56 -10.29
N ARG A 43 10.37 14.67 -10.29
CA ARG A 43 10.72 15.89 -9.54
C ARG A 43 9.98 16.02 -8.23
N ASN A 44 9.07 15.09 -7.95
CA ASN A 44 8.28 15.06 -6.72
C ASN A 44 8.99 14.12 -5.74
N ASP A 45 9.39 14.66 -4.58
CA ASP A 45 10.15 13.94 -3.56
C ASP A 45 9.37 12.75 -2.99
N SER A 46 8.08 12.90 -2.68
CA SER A 46 7.25 11.80 -2.18
C SER A 46 7.15 10.65 -3.19
N VAL A 47 7.01 10.97 -4.48
CA VAL A 47 7.00 9.96 -5.54
C VAL A 47 8.40 9.34 -5.71
N ALA A 48 9.47 10.11 -5.53
CA ALA A 48 10.85 9.62 -5.62
C ALA A 48 11.15 8.61 -4.50
N GLU A 49 10.76 8.96 -3.27
CA GLU A 49 10.84 8.10 -2.09
C GLU A 49 10.06 6.80 -2.32
N ILE A 50 8.81 6.86 -2.78
CA ILE A 50 7.98 5.67 -3.01
C ILE A 50 8.62 4.68 -4.00
N PHE A 51 9.27 5.20 -5.04
CA PHE A 51 9.95 4.37 -6.03
C PHE A 51 11.41 4.05 -5.69
N GLY A 52 11.94 4.54 -4.57
CA GLY A 52 13.32 4.29 -4.14
C GLY A 52 14.37 4.91 -5.08
N VAL A 53 14.08 6.07 -5.66
CA VAL A 53 14.97 6.78 -6.59
C VAL A 53 15.33 8.18 -6.10
N GLU A 54 16.45 8.71 -6.57
CA GLU A 54 16.79 10.11 -6.32
C GLU A 54 15.88 11.06 -7.10
N THR A 55 15.47 12.17 -6.47
CA THR A 55 14.70 13.22 -7.14
C THR A 55 15.52 13.87 -8.25
N ALA A 56 14.98 13.89 -9.47
CA ALA A 56 15.55 14.62 -10.60
C ALA A 56 15.31 16.12 -10.41
N LYS A 57 16.32 16.86 -9.96
CA LYS A 57 16.21 18.31 -9.69
C LYS A 57 16.15 19.17 -10.97
N ASP A 58 16.55 18.63 -12.12
CA ASP A 58 16.64 19.35 -13.39
C ASP A 58 15.74 18.72 -14.48
N ASP A 59 14.89 19.55 -15.09
CA ASP A 59 14.02 19.19 -16.22
C ASP A 59 14.79 18.67 -17.43
N ALA A 60 16.02 19.15 -17.61
CA ALA A 60 16.88 18.70 -18.69
C ALA A 60 17.19 17.20 -18.57
N VAL A 61 17.38 16.68 -17.36
CA VAL A 61 17.65 15.25 -17.10
C VAL A 61 16.46 14.41 -17.53
N VAL A 62 15.25 14.78 -17.09
CA VAL A 62 14.01 14.07 -17.46
C VAL A 62 13.80 14.12 -18.97
N ARG A 63 14.05 15.26 -19.61
CA ARG A 63 13.91 15.43 -21.06
C ARG A 63 14.91 14.59 -21.85
N VAL A 64 16.18 14.55 -21.42
CA VAL A 64 17.23 13.74 -22.06
C VAL A 64 16.86 12.26 -21.95
N ALA A 65 16.52 11.78 -20.75
CA ALA A 65 16.13 10.39 -20.53
C ALA A 65 14.91 9.98 -21.39
N HIS A 66 13.90 10.85 -21.50
CA HIS A 66 12.75 10.62 -22.37
C HIS A 66 13.16 10.46 -23.84
N LEU A 67 13.97 11.39 -24.38
CA LEU A 67 14.41 11.34 -25.78
C LEU A 67 15.27 10.10 -26.06
N GLU A 68 16.14 9.71 -25.12
CA GLU A 68 16.96 8.50 -25.24
C GLU A 68 16.12 7.22 -25.23
N ALA A 69 15.13 7.12 -24.36
CA ALA A 69 14.21 6.00 -24.31
C ALA A 69 13.45 5.84 -25.64
N LEU A 70 12.93 6.95 -26.19
CA LEU A 70 12.25 6.93 -27.49
C LEU A 70 13.19 6.48 -28.62
N ARG A 71 14.45 6.91 -28.63
CA ARG A 71 15.45 6.46 -29.62
C ARG A 71 15.73 4.97 -29.54
N ARG A 72 15.70 4.39 -28.33
CA ARG A 72 15.90 2.96 -28.09
C ARG A 72 14.66 2.11 -28.38
N GLY A 73 13.50 2.74 -28.58
CA GLY A 73 12.23 2.05 -28.72
C GLY A 73 11.67 1.53 -27.39
N ASP A 74 12.14 2.08 -26.27
CA ASP A 74 11.60 1.77 -24.94
C ASP A 74 10.24 2.45 -24.75
N HIS A 75 9.36 1.82 -23.98
CA HIS A 75 8.10 2.45 -23.60
C HIS A 75 8.34 3.50 -22.52
N VAL A 76 7.71 4.65 -22.72
CA VAL A 76 7.70 5.76 -21.76
C VAL A 76 6.26 6.06 -21.37
N PHE A 77 6.04 6.13 -20.06
CA PHE A 77 4.79 6.54 -19.44
C PHE A 77 5.03 7.79 -18.59
N PHE A 78 4.04 8.64 -18.49
CA PHE A 78 4.09 9.88 -17.72
C PHE A 78 3.46 9.64 -16.35
N MET A 79 4.07 10.18 -15.32
CA MET A 79 3.55 10.16 -13.96
C MET A 79 2.83 11.47 -13.69
N GLU A 80 1.59 11.38 -13.27
CA GLU A 80 0.81 12.49 -12.74
C GLU A 80 0.72 12.39 -11.23
N PHE A 81 0.91 13.51 -10.57
CA PHE A 81 0.69 13.66 -9.14
C PHE A 81 -0.29 14.80 -8.92
N GLY A 82 -1.25 14.58 -8.02
CA GLY A 82 -2.19 15.61 -7.60
C GLY A 82 -2.41 15.64 -6.10
N ARG A 83 -2.85 16.81 -5.62
CA ARG A 83 -3.16 17.07 -4.22
C ARG A 83 -4.37 18.01 -4.13
N HIS A 84 -5.46 17.52 -3.57
CA HIS A 84 -6.63 18.35 -3.25
C HIS A 84 -7.21 18.03 -1.86
N SER A 85 -7.86 16.87 -1.71
CA SER A 85 -8.38 16.35 -0.42
C SER A 85 -7.59 15.17 0.12
N GLY A 86 -6.72 14.65 -0.74
CA GLY A 86 -5.73 13.62 -0.50
C GLY A 86 -4.73 13.72 -1.64
N GLU A 87 -3.66 12.97 -1.53
CA GLU A 87 -2.68 12.83 -2.59
C GLU A 87 -3.12 11.73 -3.54
N TRP A 88 -2.81 11.84 -4.83
CA TRP A 88 -3.09 10.77 -5.77
C TRP A 88 -2.03 10.69 -6.84
N PHE A 89 -1.87 9.49 -7.38
CA PHE A 89 -0.88 9.17 -8.39
C PHE A 89 -1.52 8.39 -9.54
N ARG A 90 -1.13 8.73 -10.77
CA ARG A 90 -1.55 7.98 -11.98
C ARG A 90 -0.45 7.91 -13.02
N LEU A 91 -0.38 6.76 -13.70
CA LEU A 91 0.36 6.62 -14.95
C LEU A 91 -0.49 6.98 -16.17
N HIS A 92 0.14 7.64 -17.14
CA HIS A 92 -0.46 8.05 -18.40
C HIS A 92 0.40 7.65 -19.60
N GLN A 93 -0.25 7.27 -20.72
CA GLN A 93 0.46 6.99 -21.97
C GLN A 93 0.90 8.25 -22.72
N THR A 94 0.24 9.37 -22.46
CA THR A 94 0.53 10.71 -22.99
C THR A 94 0.79 11.66 -21.84
N ARG A 95 1.49 12.77 -22.11
CA ARG A 95 1.79 13.74 -21.07
C ARG A 95 0.47 14.36 -20.56
N PRO A 96 0.15 14.25 -19.26
CA PRO A 96 -1.06 14.83 -18.72
C PRO A 96 -0.98 16.36 -18.78
N THR A 97 -2.10 16.99 -19.07
CA THR A 97 -2.24 18.45 -19.03
C THR A 97 -2.23 18.90 -17.58
N ARG A 98 -1.52 19.99 -17.29
CA ARG A 98 -1.58 20.60 -15.96
C ARG A 98 -3.02 20.99 -15.63
N SER A 99 -3.50 20.51 -14.50
CA SER A 99 -4.75 20.92 -13.87
C SER A 99 -4.46 21.89 -12.72
N TRP A 100 -5.51 22.35 -12.06
CA TRP A 100 -5.44 23.21 -10.90
C TRP A 100 -4.89 22.49 -9.65
N ASP A 101 -5.11 21.18 -9.54
CA ASP A 101 -4.73 20.32 -8.41
C ASP A 101 -3.72 19.22 -8.77
N SER A 102 -3.25 19.17 -10.02
CA SER A 102 -2.39 18.09 -10.50
C SER A 102 -1.50 18.50 -11.66
N ALA A 103 -0.37 17.79 -11.79
CA ALA A 103 0.57 17.99 -12.88
C ALA A 103 1.41 16.75 -13.15
N CYS A 104 1.92 16.66 -14.38
CA CYS A 104 2.99 15.74 -14.73
C CYS A 104 4.20 15.96 -13.80
N CYS A 105 4.54 14.97 -12.99
CA CYS A 105 5.64 15.03 -12.02
C CYS A 105 6.89 14.28 -12.50
N GLY A 106 6.75 13.39 -13.49
CA GLY A 106 7.89 12.61 -14.00
C GLY A 106 7.54 11.66 -15.13
N ILE A 107 8.46 10.74 -15.41
CA ILE A 107 8.31 9.65 -16.36
C ILE A 107 8.76 8.31 -15.75
N CYS A 108 8.11 7.24 -16.21
CA CYS A 108 8.51 5.86 -15.99
C CYS A 108 8.92 5.28 -17.35
N ILE A 109 10.17 4.84 -17.46
CA ILE A 109 10.72 4.20 -18.66
C ILE A 109 10.81 2.71 -18.40
N VAL A 110 10.32 1.92 -19.35
CA VAL A 110 10.33 0.46 -19.30
C VAL A 110 11.26 -0.07 -20.37
N PRO A 111 12.51 -0.44 -20.05
CA PRO A 111 13.43 -1.01 -21.03
C PRO A 111 12.91 -2.34 -21.58
N ARG A 112 13.01 -2.54 -22.89
CA ARG A 112 12.49 -3.76 -23.55
C ARG A 112 13.16 -5.04 -23.06
N ASP A 113 14.48 -5.02 -22.94
CA ASP A 113 15.29 -6.14 -22.45
C ASP A 113 14.87 -6.52 -21.03
N LYS A 114 14.82 -5.53 -20.12
CA LYS A 114 14.44 -5.75 -18.72
C LYS A 114 13.02 -6.28 -18.56
N TRP A 115 12.09 -5.77 -19.36
CA TRP A 115 10.73 -6.30 -19.35
C TRP A 115 10.67 -7.76 -19.77
N LEU A 116 11.41 -8.13 -20.82
CA LEU A 116 11.42 -9.52 -21.30
C LEU A 116 12.20 -10.44 -20.36
N ASP A 117 13.18 -9.95 -19.62
CA ASP A 117 13.85 -10.71 -18.55
C ASP A 117 12.88 -10.98 -17.39
N ALA A 118 12.14 -9.97 -16.95
CA ALA A 118 11.16 -10.08 -15.87
C ALA A 118 9.90 -10.88 -16.27
N MET A 119 9.49 -10.77 -17.53
CA MET A 119 8.26 -11.35 -18.06
C MET A 119 8.48 -12.10 -19.39
N PRO A 120 9.29 -13.19 -19.40
CA PRO A 120 9.82 -13.83 -20.61
C PRO A 120 8.80 -14.47 -21.55
N ARG A 121 7.53 -14.57 -21.12
CA ARG A 121 6.42 -15.12 -21.93
C ARG A 121 5.30 -14.11 -22.17
N LYS A 122 5.50 -12.85 -21.81
CA LYS A 122 4.50 -11.79 -21.98
C LYS A 122 4.90 -10.86 -23.12
N THR A 123 3.90 -10.20 -23.69
CA THR A 123 4.10 -9.23 -24.76
C THR A 123 4.75 -7.95 -24.23
N TYR A 124 5.52 -7.29 -25.09
CA TYR A 124 6.01 -5.92 -24.88
C TYR A 124 5.15 -4.90 -25.65
N ALA A 125 3.88 -5.20 -25.89
CA ALA A 125 2.94 -4.24 -26.47
C ALA A 125 2.64 -3.11 -25.48
N LYS A 126 2.73 -1.85 -25.92
CA LYS A 126 2.61 -0.66 -25.05
C LYS A 126 1.37 -0.68 -24.15
N THR A 127 0.22 -1.09 -24.66
CA THR A 127 -1.04 -1.16 -23.89
C THR A 127 -1.01 -2.25 -22.81
N PHE A 128 -0.35 -3.38 -23.07
CA PHE A 128 -0.23 -4.46 -22.08
C PHE A 128 0.69 -4.01 -20.94
N VAL A 129 1.89 -3.52 -21.29
CA VAL A 129 2.86 -2.98 -20.32
C VAL A 129 2.20 -1.88 -19.47
N PHE A 130 1.52 -0.93 -20.12
CA PHE A 130 0.83 0.15 -19.43
C PHE A 130 -0.20 -0.37 -18.40
N LYS A 131 -1.08 -1.30 -18.79
CA LYS A 131 -2.08 -1.87 -17.89
C LYS A 131 -1.44 -2.60 -16.72
N THR A 132 -0.38 -3.37 -16.96
CA THR A 132 0.34 -4.06 -15.88
C THR A 132 0.90 -3.08 -14.87
N LEU A 133 1.56 -2.01 -15.33
CA LEU A 133 2.12 -0.99 -14.42
C LEU A 133 1.05 -0.15 -13.72
N CYS A 134 -0.08 0.16 -14.38
CA CYS A 134 -1.20 0.83 -13.74
C CYS A 134 -1.77 0.01 -12.59
N ASN A 135 -1.91 -1.31 -12.77
CA ASN A 135 -2.39 -2.22 -11.72
C ASN A 135 -1.40 -2.32 -10.56
N ALA A 136 -0.09 -2.29 -10.85
CA ALA A 136 0.94 -2.31 -9.82
C ALA A 136 0.98 -1.01 -9.01
N PHE A 137 0.87 0.15 -9.67
CA PHE A 137 1.25 1.42 -9.06
C PHE A 137 0.11 2.37 -8.71
N ASN A 138 -0.95 2.49 -9.52
CA ASN A 138 -1.87 3.63 -9.37
C ASN A 138 -2.53 3.69 -7.99
N GLU A 139 -3.16 2.59 -7.57
CA GLU A 139 -3.80 2.50 -6.25
C GLU A 139 -2.78 2.37 -5.13
N ARG A 140 -1.73 1.56 -5.33
CA ARG A 140 -0.67 1.35 -4.34
C ARG A 140 0.06 2.63 -3.96
N VAL A 141 0.61 3.36 -4.94
CA VAL A 141 1.32 4.62 -4.69
C VAL A 141 0.38 5.63 -4.05
N THR A 142 -0.88 5.70 -4.49
CA THR A 142 -1.89 6.54 -3.84
C THR A 142 -2.13 6.13 -2.38
N GLY A 143 -2.22 4.82 -2.09
CA GLY A 143 -2.34 4.29 -0.74
C GLY A 143 -1.16 4.67 0.14
N ILE A 144 0.07 4.50 -0.36
CA ILE A 144 1.30 4.86 0.37
C ILE A 144 1.33 6.37 0.68
N LEU A 145 1.06 7.22 -0.31
CA LEU A 145 1.05 8.68 -0.14
C LEU A 145 0.11 9.16 0.98
N ASN A 146 -1.02 8.47 1.18
CA ASN A 146 -2.01 8.85 2.19
C ASN A 146 -1.94 8.02 3.48
N GLY A 147 -1.00 7.08 3.60
CA GLY A 147 -0.94 6.15 4.73
C GLY A 147 -2.13 5.18 4.79
N TRP A 148 -2.71 4.83 3.64
CA TRP A 148 -3.83 3.89 3.50
C TRP A 148 -3.34 2.50 3.10
N ILE A 149 -2.22 2.08 3.68
CA ILE A 149 -1.75 0.70 3.60
C ILE A 149 -2.14 0.01 4.91
N TYR A 150 -2.65 -1.20 4.79
CA TYR A 150 -3.21 -1.95 5.89
C TYR A 150 -2.34 -3.15 6.23
N GLU A 151 -2.36 -3.52 7.50
CA GLU A 151 -1.80 -4.77 8.00
C GLU A 151 -2.82 -5.48 8.91
N ALA A 152 -2.74 -6.79 8.95
CA ALA A 152 -3.42 -7.63 9.92
C ALA A 152 -2.42 -8.09 10.98
N ILE A 153 -2.68 -7.74 12.24
CA ILE A 153 -1.91 -8.19 13.39
C ILE A 153 -2.61 -9.40 14.00
N VAL A 154 -1.92 -10.54 13.99
CA VAL A 154 -2.32 -11.74 14.71
C VAL A 154 -1.64 -11.69 16.07
N THR A 155 -2.41 -11.75 17.16
CA THR A 155 -1.90 -11.81 18.54
C THR A 155 -2.20 -13.17 19.14
N PHE A 156 -1.20 -13.78 19.77
CA PHE A 156 -1.28 -15.09 20.41
C PHE A 156 -1.41 -15.02 21.94
N GLU A 157 -1.66 -16.18 22.55
CA GLU A 157 -1.90 -16.35 23.99
C GLU A 157 -0.77 -15.84 24.89
N ASP A 158 0.46 -16.01 24.45
CA ASP A 158 1.68 -15.59 25.13
C ASP A 158 2.02 -14.10 24.94
N GLY A 159 1.21 -13.39 24.16
CA GLY A 159 1.43 -11.99 23.81
C GLY A 159 2.32 -11.79 22.58
N ASP A 160 2.83 -12.86 21.97
CA ASP A 160 3.55 -12.76 20.70
C ASP A 160 2.58 -12.30 19.60
N SER A 161 3.13 -11.58 18.62
CA SER A 161 2.35 -11.10 17.49
C SER A 161 3.08 -11.23 16.17
N PHE A 162 2.30 -11.44 15.12
CA PHE A 162 2.76 -11.51 13.75
C PHE A 162 1.97 -10.52 12.90
N SER A 163 2.68 -9.74 12.07
CA SER A 163 2.07 -8.80 11.13
C SER A 163 2.06 -9.39 9.72
N MET A 164 0.90 -9.35 9.09
CA MET A 164 0.71 -9.55 7.66
C MET A 164 0.41 -8.19 7.04
N ALA A 165 1.28 -7.67 6.18
CA ALA A 165 1.28 -6.27 5.77
C ALA A 165 1.15 -6.07 4.26
N ASN A 166 1.19 -4.80 3.82
CA ASN A 166 1.10 -4.37 2.43
C ASN A 166 -0.25 -4.69 1.76
N PHE A 167 -1.37 -4.48 2.45
CA PHE A 167 -2.72 -4.60 1.87
C PHE A 167 -3.30 -3.23 1.47
N LEU A 168 -4.10 -3.19 0.40
CA LEU A 168 -4.78 -1.97 -0.06
C LEU A 168 -6.18 -1.78 0.51
N SER A 169 -6.70 -2.81 1.16
CA SER A 169 -7.97 -2.75 1.85
C SER A 169 -7.91 -3.51 3.17
N PRO A 170 -8.70 -3.07 4.18
CA PRO A 170 -8.78 -3.80 5.43
C PRO A 170 -9.47 -5.17 5.29
N GLU A 171 -10.36 -5.33 4.30
CA GLU A 171 -11.00 -6.61 3.99
C GLU A 171 -10.00 -7.65 3.50
N GLU A 172 -9.13 -7.30 2.55
CA GLU A 172 -8.09 -8.22 2.05
C GLU A 172 -7.11 -8.63 3.14
N ALA A 173 -6.72 -7.68 4.00
CA ALA A 173 -5.85 -7.96 5.14
C ALA A 173 -6.49 -8.97 6.09
N LEU A 174 -7.77 -8.77 6.41
CA LEU A 174 -8.52 -9.66 7.29
C LEU A 174 -8.71 -11.04 6.66
N GLU A 175 -9.11 -11.11 5.40
CA GLU A 175 -9.33 -12.36 4.67
C GLU A 175 -8.04 -13.18 4.61
N CYS A 176 -6.91 -12.54 4.31
CA CYS A 176 -5.61 -13.20 4.29
C CYS A 176 -5.26 -13.80 5.66
N ALA A 177 -5.38 -13.02 6.74
CA ALA A 177 -5.10 -13.51 8.09
C ALA A 177 -6.07 -14.63 8.52
N MET A 178 -7.35 -14.53 8.20
CA MET A 178 -8.33 -15.58 8.49
C MET A 178 -8.10 -16.85 7.67
N SER A 179 -7.52 -16.75 6.47
CA SER A 179 -7.16 -17.91 5.65
C SER A 179 -6.01 -18.71 6.26
N GLU A 180 -5.05 -18.02 6.86
CA GLU A 180 -3.89 -18.62 7.56
C GLU A 180 -4.29 -19.14 8.95
N TYR A 181 -5.18 -18.42 9.65
CA TYR A 181 -5.66 -18.73 11.01
C TYR A 181 -7.19 -18.88 11.05
N PRO A 182 -7.74 -19.98 10.48
CA PRO A 182 -9.19 -20.14 10.26
C PRO A 182 -10.01 -20.34 11.54
N ASP A 183 -9.36 -20.57 12.68
CA ASP A 183 -9.98 -20.66 13.99
C ASP A 183 -10.20 -19.28 14.66
N ILE A 184 -9.48 -18.24 14.22
CA ILE A 184 -9.66 -16.85 14.66
C ILE A 184 -10.68 -16.16 13.73
N LYS A 185 -11.98 -16.39 13.97
CA LYS A 185 -13.06 -16.00 13.02
C LYS A 185 -14.30 -15.37 13.65
N TYR A 186 -14.37 -15.32 14.98
CA TYR A 186 -15.54 -14.80 15.68
C TYR A 186 -15.41 -13.29 15.83
N SER A 187 -16.45 -12.56 15.50
CA SER A 187 -16.56 -11.13 15.78
C SER A 187 -16.86 -10.89 17.26
N GLU A 188 -16.74 -9.64 17.72
CA GLU A 188 -17.15 -9.25 19.08
C GLU A 188 -18.62 -9.63 19.38
N TRP A 189 -19.47 -9.60 18.36
CA TRP A 189 -20.92 -9.85 18.47
C TRP A 189 -21.29 -11.33 18.57
N ASP A 190 -20.35 -12.24 18.36
CA ASP A 190 -20.56 -13.69 18.49
C ASP A 190 -20.43 -14.17 19.94
N PHE A 191 -20.03 -13.30 20.87
CA PHE A 191 -19.87 -13.61 22.29
C PHE A 191 -21.01 -13.01 23.11
N GLU A 192 -21.53 -13.80 24.05
CA GLU A 192 -22.41 -13.28 25.11
C GLU A 192 -21.57 -12.53 26.16
N CYS A 193 -22.01 -11.33 26.55
CA CYS A 193 -21.35 -10.53 27.57
C CYS A 193 -22.26 -10.41 28.79
N GLU A 194 -21.81 -10.92 29.95
CA GLU A 194 -22.51 -10.75 31.23
C GLU A 194 -21.86 -9.59 32.02
N GLN A 195 -22.62 -8.52 32.25
CA GLN A 195 -22.19 -7.42 33.11
C GLN A 195 -22.86 -7.52 34.49
N VAL A 196 -22.07 -7.80 35.53
CA VAL A 196 -22.57 -7.98 36.90
C VAL A 196 -22.27 -6.76 37.77
N TYR A 197 -23.31 -6.10 38.27
CA TYR A 197 -23.19 -5.05 39.28
C TYR A 197 -23.42 -5.64 40.67
N ARG A 198 -22.51 -5.38 41.62
CA ARG A 198 -22.65 -5.78 43.02
C ARG A 198 -22.70 -4.55 43.91
N LEU A 199 -23.60 -4.57 44.89
CA LEU A 199 -23.71 -3.51 45.88
C LEU A 199 -22.45 -3.49 46.76
N ALA A 200 -21.84 -2.30 46.94
CA ALA A 200 -20.74 -2.14 47.88
C ALA A 200 -21.25 -2.46 49.30
N THR A 201 -20.74 -3.52 49.92
CA THR A 201 -21.00 -3.79 51.33
C THR A 201 -20.23 -2.76 52.16
N LYS A 202 -20.96 -2.01 52.98
CA LYS A 202 -20.44 -0.95 53.84
C LYS A 202 -19.66 -1.57 55.00
N THR A 203 -18.44 -2.09 54.75
CA THR A 203 -17.60 -2.67 55.82
C THR A 203 -16.11 -2.44 55.58
N THR A 204 -15.68 -1.18 55.50
CA THR A 204 -14.37 -0.71 56.03
C THR A 204 -14.35 0.82 55.99
N SER A 205 -15.16 1.43 56.85
CA SER A 205 -14.93 2.81 57.29
C SER A 205 -15.56 3.02 58.65
N LEU A 206 -15.02 2.32 59.65
CA LEU A 206 -15.14 2.65 61.08
C LEU A 206 -14.12 1.80 61.86
N ALA A 207 -12.84 2.12 61.66
CA ALA A 207 -11.85 2.04 62.72
C ALA A 207 -11.23 3.43 62.79
N ALA A 208 -11.93 4.30 63.52
CA ALA A 208 -11.38 5.54 64.05
C ALA A 208 -10.49 5.21 65.26
#